data_AF-A0A2R6K8G2-F1
#
_entry.id   AF-A0A2R6K8G2-F1
#
_cell.length_a   1.000
_cell.length_b   1.000
_cell.length_c   1.000
_cell.angle_alpha   90.00
_cell.angle_beta   90.00
_cell.angle_gamma   90.00
#
_symmetry.space_group_name_H-M   'P 1'
#
loop_
_entity.id
_entity.type
_entity.pdbx_description
1 polymer ?
#
loop_
_entity_poly.entity_id
_entity_poly.type
_entity_poly.pdbx_seq_one_letter_code
_entity_poly.pdbx_strand_id
1 'polypeptide(L)'
;MRRERLNELITEYWSWFAVALFLLVTVDMITTVFAARVHGVAMESNPLVEWALGRGAVALATLNLLAVVLVAAFFYALVELLRATQPQYRRPFAYLIEVFIGLLLFVGLAVFANNLAVIVLGGSLL
;
A
#
# COMPACT_ATOMS: atom_id res chain seq x y z
N MET A 1 -20.00 8.50 -19.77
CA MET A 1 -20.26 8.72 -18.33
C MET A 1 -20.49 10.22 -18.09
N ARG A 2 -21.57 10.61 -17.41
CA ARG A 2 -21.86 12.02 -17.07
C ARG A 2 -20.82 12.53 -16.06
N ARG A 3 -20.47 13.83 -16.08
CA ARG A 3 -19.40 14.42 -15.23
C ARG A 3 -19.65 14.23 -13.73
N GLU A 4 -20.90 14.35 -13.27
CA GLU A 4 -21.28 14.15 -11.86
C GLU A 4 -20.91 12.73 -11.38
N ARG A 5 -21.34 11.71 -12.14
CA ARG A 5 -21.02 10.31 -11.85
C ARG A 5 -19.52 10.02 -11.83
N LEU A 6 -18.73 10.71 -12.65
CA LEU A 6 -17.28 10.56 -12.63
C LEU A 6 -16.68 11.11 -11.33
N ASN A 7 -17.18 12.24 -10.83
CA ASN A 7 -16.71 12.83 -9.58
C ASN A 7 -17.10 11.99 -8.36
N GLU A 8 -18.31 11.44 -8.35
CA GLU A 8 -18.76 10.46 -7.34
C GLU A 8 -17.82 9.25 -7.30
N LEU A 9 -17.54 8.66 -8.47
CA LEU A 9 -16.66 7.50 -8.60
C LEU A 9 -15.22 7.81 -8.15
N ILE A 10 -14.68 8.97 -8.51
CA ILE A 10 -13.34 9.39 -8.07
C ILE A 10 -13.30 9.56 -6.55
N THR A 11 -14.35 10.13 -5.95
CA THR A 11 -14.44 10.29 -4.49
C THR A 11 -14.48 8.95 -3.79
N GLU A 12 -15.25 8.00 -4.33
CA GLU A 12 -15.30 6.63 -3.85
C GLU A 12 -13.92 5.96 -3.94
N TYR A 13 -13.22 6.05 -5.08
CA TYR A 13 -11.89 5.49 -5.25
C TYR A 13 -10.87 6.08 -4.26
N TRP A 14 -10.88 7.39 -4.03
CA TRP A 14 -10.02 8.02 -2.99
C TRP A 14 -10.35 7.52 -1.59
N SER A 15 -11.63 7.28 -1.29
CA SER A 15 -12.07 6.79 0.01
C SER A 15 -11.57 5.36 0.25
N TRP A 16 -11.78 4.46 -0.72
CA TRP A 16 -11.26 3.09 -0.65
C TRP A 16 -9.74 3.04 -0.56
N PHE A 17 -9.06 3.84 -1.38
CA PHE A 17 -7.61 3.93 -1.39
C PHE A 17 -7.05 4.43 -0.05
N ALA A 18 -7.64 5.48 0.54
CA ALA A 18 -7.22 6.01 1.83
C ALA A 18 -7.42 5.00 2.96
N VAL A 19 -8.57 4.31 3.00
CA VAL A 19 -8.85 3.26 3.99
C VAL A 19 -7.86 2.10 3.83
N ALA A 20 -7.61 1.64 2.60
CA ALA A 20 -6.66 0.58 2.31
C ALA A 20 -5.25 0.93 2.79
N LEU A 21 -4.73 2.10 2.42
CA LEU A 21 -3.39 2.54 2.85
C LEU A 21 -3.29 2.71 4.35
N PHE A 22 -4.29 3.33 4.99
CA PHE A 22 -4.28 3.51 6.44
C PHE A 22 -4.18 2.17 7.18
N LEU A 23 -5.01 1.20 6.79
CA LEU A 23 -5.01 -0.12 7.42
C LEU A 23 -3.71 -0.88 7.14
N LEU A 24 -3.30 -0.96 5.87
CA LEU A 24 -2.14 -1.74 5.46
C LEU A 24 -0.85 -1.22 6.08
N VAL A 25 -0.61 0.10 6.05
CA VAL A 25 0.61 0.70 6.59
C VAL A 25 0.67 0.54 8.11
N THR A 26 -0.45 0.75 8.80
CA THR A 26 -0.50 0.61 10.26
C THR A 26 -0.19 -0.82 10.68
N VAL A 27 -0.86 -1.78 10.05
CA VAL A 27 -0.68 -3.20 10.37
C VAL A 27 0.72 -3.67 9.97
N ASP A 28 1.23 -3.24 8.81
CA ASP A 28 2.58 -3.57 8.34
C ASP A 28 3.66 -3.05 9.31
N MET A 29 3.59 -1.78 9.74
CA MET A 29 4.55 -1.23 10.70
C MET A 29 4.53 -1.97 12.03
N ILE A 30 3.35 -2.29 12.56
CA ILE A 30 3.22 -3.04 13.82
C ILE A 30 3.84 -4.42 13.68
N THR A 31 3.50 -5.14 12.61
CA THR A 31 3.98 -6.52 12.40
C THR A 31 5.47 -6.56 12.09
N THR A 32 6.00 -5.62 11.33
CA THR A 32 7.44 -5.47 11.06
C THR A 32 8.24 -5.25 12.35
N VAL A 33 7.82 -4.29 13.19
CA VAL A 33 8.50 -4.01 14.46
C VAL A 33 8.41 -5.22 15.40
N PHE A 34 7.28 -5.90 15.43
CA PHE A 34 7.11 -7.08 16.27
C PHE A 34 7.97 -8.26 15.79
N ALA A 35 7.98 -8.55 14.50
CA ALA A 35 8.83 -9.58 13.89
C ALA A 35 10.32 -9.32 14.17
N ALA A 36 10.78 -8.09 13.95
CA ALA A 36 12.15 -7.67 14.24
C ALA A 36 12.51 -7.79 15.73
N ARG A 37 11.55 -7.60 16.63
CA ARG A 37 11.76 -7.78 18.07
C ARG A 37 11.89 -9.26 18.46
N VAL A 38 11.13 -10.15 17.82
CA VAL A 38 11.12 -11.58 18.14
C VAL A 38 12.31 -12.30 17.50
N HIS A 39 12.63 -11.98 16.25
CA HIS A 39 13.62 -12.72 15.43
C HIS A 39 14.91 -11.94 15.15
N GLY A 40 14.97 -10.66 15.53
CA GLY A 40 16.09 -9.77 15.25
C GLY A 40 15.98 -9.09 13.89
N VAL A 41 16.66 -7.94 13.76
CA VAL A 41 16.63 -7.11 12.54
C VAL A 41 17.27 -7.80 11.33
N ALA A 42 18.32 -8.61 11.55
CA ALA A 42 19.06 -9.30 10.49
C ALA A 42 18.26 -10.40 9.77
N MET A 43 17.05 -10.73 10.26
CA MET A 43 16.12 -11.65 9.61
C MET A 43 15.20 -10.95 8.60
N GLU A 44 15.27 -9.63 8.48
CA GLU A 44 14.48 -8.85 7.52
C GLU A 44 15.04 -9.02 6.10
N SER A 45 14.25 -9.59 5.20
CA SER A 45 14.66 -9.83 3.81
C SER A 45 14.74 -8.56 2.96
N ASN A 46 14.02 -7.49 3.34
CA ASN A 46 14.03 -6.23 2.62
C ASN A 46 15.18 -5.32 3.12
N PRO A 47 16.23 -5.06 2.31
CA PRO A 47 17.40 -4.29 2.77
C PRO A 47 17.07 -2.86 3.21
N LEU A 48 16.02 -2.26 2.65
CA LEU A 48 15.59 -0.90 3.03
C LEU A 48 14.93 -0.89 4.41
N VAL A 49 14.12 -1.92 4.70
CA VAL A 49 13.44 -2.07 5.99
C VAL A 49 14.46 -2.46 7.06
N GLU A 50 15.37 -3.40 6.75
CA GLU A 50 16.49 -3.78 7.62
C GLU A 50 17.33 -2.54 8.02
N TRP A 51 17.73 -1.75 7.02
CA TRP A 51 18.47 -0.51 7.23
C TRP A 51 17.69 0.48 8.11
N ALA A 52 16.39 0.65 7.86
CA ALA A 52 15.56 1.59 8.60
C ALA A 52 15.35 1.14 10.06
N LEU A 53 15.14 -0.16 10.28
CA LEU A 53 15.05 -0.76 11.62
C LEU A 53 16.34 -0.56 12.41
N GLY A 54 17.51 -0.76 11.78
CA GLY A 54 18.82 -0.51 12.39
C GLY A 54 19.07 0.95 12.78
N ARG A 55 18.38 1.90 12.15
CA ARG A 55 18.46 3.35 12.43
C ARG A 55 17.40 3.83 13.45
N GLY A 56 16.44 2.98 13.81
CA GLY A 56 15.41 3.26 14.81
C GLY A 56 14.06 3.73 14.23
N ALA A 57 13.10 3.96 15.13
CA ALA A 57 11.69 4.14 14.77
C ALA A 57 11.41 5.31 13.81
N VAL A 58 12.17 6.41 13.92
CA VAL A 58 11.98 7.59 13.05
C VAL A 58 12.36 7.28 11.60
N ALA A 59 13.45 6.52 11.38
CA ALA A 59 13.87 6.13 10.03
C ALA A 59 12.84 5.19 9.40
N LEU A 60 12.32 4.22 10.16
CA LEU A 60 11.26 3.32 9.70
C LEU A 60 9.96 4.07 9.36
N ALA A 61 9.54 5.01 10.22
CA ALA A 61 8.35 5.83 9.97
C ALA A 61 8.53 6.72 8.73
N THR A 62 9.73 7.27 8.54
CA THR A 62 10.06 8.09 7.35
C THR A 62 10.01 7.26 6.08
N LEU A 63 10.58 6.05 6.09
CA LEU A 63 10.54 5.14 4.94
C LEU A 63 9.11 4.77 4.55
N ASN A 64 8.27 4.42 5.54
CA ASN A 64 6.86 4.11 5.31
C ASN A 64 6.08 5.32 4.80
N LEU A 65 6.32 6.51 5.36
CA LEU A 65 5.70 7.75 4.89
C LEU A 65 6.07 8.05 3.44
N LEU A 66 7.33 7.86 3.06
CA LEU A 66 7.77 8.03 1.67
C LEU A 66 7.06 7.04 0.74
N ALA A 67 6.93 5.77 1.13
CA ALA A 67 6.17 4.78 0.37
C ALA A 67 4.71 5.20 0.18
N VAL A 68 4.05 5.66 1.25
CA VAL A 68 2.67 6.18 1.20
C VAL A 68 2.55 7.37 0.24
N VAL A 69 3.45 8.35 0.34
CA VAL A 69 3.45 9.53 -0.53
C VAL A 69 3.64 9.14 -1.99
N LEU A 70 4.56 8.21 -2.29
CA LEU A 70 4.81 7.74 -3.66
C LEU A 70 3.58 7.03 -4.23
N VAL A 71 2.97 6.13 -3.47
CA VAL A 71 1.77 5.39 -3.91
C VAL A 71 0.57 6.33 -4.07
N ALA A 72 0.41 7.31 -3.17
CA ALA A 72 -0.63 8.34 -3.27
C ALA A 72 -0.43 9.28 -4.47
N ALA A 73 0.81 9.68 -4.75
CA ALA A 73 1.13 10.50 -5.92
C ALA A 73 0.87 9.73 -7.23
N PHE A 74 1.22 8.45 -7.28
CA PHE A 74 0.90 7.59 -8.41
C PHE A 74 -0.61 7.44 -8.62
N PHE A 75 -1.35 7.20 -7.54
CA PHE A 75 -2.81 7.11 -7.59
C PHE A 75 -3.47 8.43 -8.04
N TYR A 76 -2.96 9.57 -7.56
CA TYR A 76 -3.37 10.88 -8.03
C TYR A 76 -3.17 11.03 -9.55
N ALA A 77 -2.02 10.61 -10.08
CA ALA A 77 -1.76 10.63 -11.52
C ALA A 77 -2.74 9.74 -12.31
N LEU A 78 -3.10 8.56 -11.79
CA LEU A 78 -4.13 7.70 -12.40
C LEU A 78 -5.49 8.38 -12.46
N VAL A 79 -5.90 9.04 -11.38
CA VAL A 79 -7.17 9.78 -11.31
C VAL A 79 -7.17 10.94 -12.31
N GLU A 80 -6.07 11.69 -12.41
CA GLU A 80 -5.97 12.80 -13.36
C GLU A 80 -6.01 12.29 -14.82
N LEU A 81 -5.37 11.15 -15.09
CA LEU A 81 -5.45 10.50 -16.40
C LEU A 81 -6.88 10.03 -16.72
N LEU A 82 -7.62 9.50 -15.74
CA LEU A 82 -9.04 9.15 -15.91
C LEU A 82 -9.88 10.39 -16.26
N ARG A 83 -9.62 11.55 -15.63
CA ARG A 83 -10.32 12.81 -15.94
C ARG A 83 -10.08 13.27 -17.37
N ALA A 84 -8.82 13.16 -17.84
CA ALA A 84 -8.40 13.50 -19.19
C ALA A 84 -8.87 12.49 -20.26
N THR A 85 -9.24 11.28 -19.85
CA THR A 85 -9.62 10.19 -20.76
C THR A 85 -10.92 10.50 -21.53
N GLN A 86 -10.92 10.19 -22.83
CA GLN A 86 -12.08 10.36 -23.70
C GLN A 86 -13.29 9.55 -23.21
N PRO A 87 -14.54 10.02 -23.40
CA PRO A 87 -15.74 9.40 -22.83
C PRO A 87 -15.92 7.90 -23.11
N GLN A 88 -15.45 7.43 -24.27
CA GLN A 88 -15.52 6.03 -24.70
C GLN A 88 -14.59 5.09 -23.91
N TYR A 89 -13.44 5.58 -23.45
CA TYR A 89 -12.44 4.78 -22.74
C TYR A 89 -12.51 4.90 -21.21
N ARG A 90 -13.35 5.79 -20.68
CA ARG A 90 -13.46 6.01 -19.22
C ARG A 90 -13.85 4.77 -18.43
N ARG A 91 -14.73 3.92 -18.97
CA ARG A 91 -15.15 2.68 -18.31
C ARG A 91 -14.01 1.66 -18.22
N PRO A 92 -13.34 1.30 -19.33
CA PRO A 92 -12.12 0.48 -19.28
C PRO A 92 -11.07 1.03 -18.32
N PHE A 93 -10.85 2.35 -18.32
CA PHE A 93 -9.87 2.98 -17.44
C PHE A 93 -10.26 2.91 -15.96
N ALA A 94 -11.55 3.05 -15.65
CA ALA A 94 -12.07 2.88 -14.29
C ALA A 94 -11.78 1.46 -13.74
N TYR A 95 -11.98 0.42 -14.56
CA TYR A 95 -11.60 -0.95 -14.18
C TYR A 95 -10.10 -1.09 -13.88
N LEU A 96 -9.23 -0.36 -14.58
CA LEU A 96 -7.81 -0.38 -14.29
C LEU A 96 -7.50 0.19 -12.89
N ILE A 97 -8.21 1.24 -12.47
CA ILE A 97 -8.09 1.78 -11.11
C ILE A 97 -8.62 0.79 -10.07
N GLU A 98 -9.74 0.12 -10.34
CA GLU A 98 -10.29 -0.91 -9.46
C GLU A 98 -9.32 -2.09 -9.30
N VAL A 99 -8.73 -2.57 -10.40
CA VAL A 99 -7.69 -3.60 -10.37
C VAL A 99 -6.47 -3.13 -9.59
N PHE A 100 -6.04 -1.88 -9.77
CA PHE A 100 -4.93 -1.32 -9.00
C PHE A 100 -5.22 -1.31 -7.49
N ILE A 101 -6.40 -0.85 -7.07
CA ILE A 101 -6.81 -0.86 -5.64
C ILE A 101 -6.87 -2.30 -5.13
N GLY A 102 -7.43 -3.23 -5.91
CA GLY A 102 -7.49 -4.66 -5.56
C GLY A 102 -6.11 -5.28 -5.41
N LEU A 103 -5.18 -4.96 -6.31
CA LEU A 103 -3.78 -5.41 -6.24
C LEU A 103 -3.06 -4.81 -5.04
N LEU A 104 -3.27 -3.53 -4.73
CA LEU A 104 -2.71 -2.87 -3.55
C LEU A 104 -3.15 -3.61 -2.27
N LEU A 105 -4.44 -3.92 -2.17
CA LEU A 105 -5.00 -4.70 -1.05
C LEU A 105 -4.40 -6.10 -1.00
N PHE A 106 -4.35 -6.81 -2.12
CA PHE A 106 -3.81 -8.16 -2.20
C PHE A 106 -2.34 -8.22 -1.77
N VAL A 107 -1.51 -7.33 -2.32
CA VAL A 107 -0.07 -7.24 -1.98
C VAL A 107 0.10 -6.88 -0.50
N GLY A 108 -0.63 -5.89 0.00
CA GLY A 108 -0.56 -5.51 1.40
C GLY A 108 -0.97 -6.64 2.35
N LEU A 109 -2.02 -7.39 2.02
CA LEU A 109 -2.44 -8.57 2.79
C LEU A 109 -1.43 -9.71 2.71
N ALA A 110 -0.76 -9.90 1.57
CA ALA A 110 0.30 -10.89 1.41
C ALA A 110 1.52 -10.56 2.28
N VAL A 111 1.94 -9.28 2.29
CA VAL A 111 3.03 -8.80 3.17
C VAL A 111 2.63 -8.98 4.64
N PHE A 112 1.40 -8.60 5.01
CA PHE A 112 0.89 -8.84 6.36
C PHE A 112 0.92 -10.33 6.75
N ALA A 113 0.42 -11.21 5.87
CA ALA A 113 0.43 -12.64 6.11
C ALA A 113 1.86 -13.19 6.24
N ASN A 114 2.80 -12.65 5.46
CA ASN A 114 4.21 -12.99 5.57
C ASN A 114 4.79 -12.59 6.93
N ASN A 115 4.56 -11.34 7.36
CA ASN A 115 5.03 -10.87 8.66
C ASN A 115 4.42 -11.69 9.80
N LEU A 116 3.14 -12.04 9.71
CA LEU A 116 2.47 -12.89 10.69
C LEU A 116 3.06 -14.31 10.72
N ALA A 117 3.37 -14.88 9.56
CA ALA A 117 4.02 -16.19 9.47
C ALA A 117 5.43 -16.18 10.06
N VAL A 118 6.22 -15.12 9.83
CA VAL A 118 7.52 -14.95 10.49
C VAL A 118 7.32 -14.95 12.00
N ILE A 119 6.36 -14.18 12.52
CA ILE A 119 6.07 -14.08 13.96
C ILE A 119 5.65 -15.42 14.57
N VAL A 120 4.79 -16.18 13.88
CA VAL A 120 4.16 -17.41 14.44
C VAL A 120 5.01 -18.65 14.19
N LEU A 121 5.61 -18.78 13.01
CA LEU A 121 6.29 -19.98 12.52
C LEU A 121 7.82 -19.83 12.54
N GLY A 122 8.35 -18.61 12.74
CA GLY A 122 9.79 -18.34 12.72
C GLY A 122 10.43 -18.38 11.33
N GLY A 123 9.63 -18.38 10.26
CA GLY A 123 10.09 -18.40 8.88
C GLY A 123 9.19 -17.60 7.94
N SER A 124 9.79 -17.06 6.87
CA SER A 124 9.09 -16.31 5.83
C SER A 124 8.33 -17.26 4.89
N LEU A 125 7.14 -16.85 4.43
CA LEU A 125 6.37 -17.55 3.37
C LEU A 125 6.78 -17.10 1.96
N LEU A 126 7.54 -16.01 1.87
CA LEU A 126 8.13 -15.42 0.67
C LEU A 126 9.65 -15.39 0.78
#